data_AF-A0A836RGF6-F1
#
_entry.id   AF-A0A836RGF6-F1
#
_cell.length_a   1.000
_cell.length_b   1.000
_cell.length_c   1.000
_cell.angle_alpha   90.00
_cell.angle_beta   90.00
_cell.angle_gamma   90.00
#
_symmetry.space_group_name_H-M   'P 1'
#
loop_
_entity.id
_entity.type
_entity.pdbx_description
1 polymer ?
#
loop_
_entity_poly.entity_id
_entity_poly.type
_entity_poly.pdbx_seq_one_letter_code
_entity_poly.pdbx_strand_id
1 'polypeptide(L)'
;MRFHRACSWLQEAQRLDADTDLDHILIFQWIAFNALYGQWDAERHEPRPDRECWRLFLERMMALDASGRIVSLLRENRGLVLAIVENAYLNRFFWERPNTGKTGSTMRKGRNRVQFLYSHRKWKQALVDVVDRIYLLRCQLVHGAATFGSRLNRKALKHCTMMMGKLVPAFLVVWIDHGADEDWRQMCYPPVS
;
A
#
# COMPACT_ATOMS: atom_id res chain seq x y z
N MET A 1 -9.96 -4.27 18.15
CA MET A 1 -8.65 -4.97 18.03
C MET A 1 -7.84 -4.59 16.79
N ARG A 2 -8.38 -4.67 15.55
CA ARG A 2 -7.65 -4.31 14.31
C ARG A 2 -7.04 -2.91 14.35
N PHE A 3 -7.86 -1.92 14.69
CA PHE A 3 -7.46 -0.52 14.82
C PHE A 3 -6.27 -0.35 15.78
N HIS A 4 -6.36 -0.92 16.99
CA HIS A 4 -5.28 -0.86 17.98
C HIS A 4 -3.97 -1.49 17.47
N ARG A 5 -4.03 -2.66 16.82
CA ARG A 5 -2.85 -3.29 16.21
C ARG A 5 -2.24 -2.40 15.12
N ALA A 6 -3.08 -1.78 14.27
CA ALA A 6 -2.61 -0.88 13.23
C ALA A 6 -1.91 0.35 13.84
N CYS A 7 -2.50 0.96 14.86
CA CYS A 7 -1.92 2.11 15.57
C CYS A 7 -0.58 1.77 16.22
N SER A 8 -0.46 0.62 16.89
CA SER A 8 0.80 0.24 17.55
C SER A 8 1.96 0.11 16.56
N TRP A 9 1.72 -0.58 15.43
CA TRP A 9 2.75 -0.73 14.39
C TRP A 9 3.09 0.58 13.69
N LEU A 10 2.08 1.44 13.45
CA LEU A 10 2.30 2.74 12.85
C LEU A 10 3.10 3.66 13.79
N GLN A 11 2.85 3.60 15.09
CA GLN A 11 3.60 4.37 16.09
C GLN A 11 5.08 3.97 16.11
N GLU A 12 5.40 2.67 16.07
CA GLU A 12 6.80 2.24 15.98
C GLU A 12 7.45 2.70 14.67
N ALA A 13 6.73 2.68 13.55
CA ALA A 13 7.24 3.19 12.28
C ALA A 13 7.60 4.70 12.35
N GLN A 14 6.84 5.47 13.12
CA GLN A 14 7.04 6.92 13.27
C GLN A 14 8.22 7.29 14.18
N ARG A 15 8.72 6.35 15.00
CA ARG A 15 9.89 6.57 15.87
C ARG A 15 11.23 6.39 15.16
N LEU A 16 11.22 5.76 13.99
CA LEU A 16 12.42 5.46 13.19
C LEU A 16 12.87 6.67 12.37
N ASP A 17 14.16 6.70 12.02
CA ASP A 17 14.72 7.79 11.21
C ASP A 17 14.33 7.63 9.74
N ALA A 18 13.68 8.66 9.20
CA ALA A 18 13.10 8.62 7.85
C ALA A 18 14.14 8.60 6.71
N ASP A 19 15.42 8.87 6.99
CA ASP A 19 16.50 8.84 6.00
C ASP A 19 17.37 7.58 6.13
N THR A 20 17.52 6.99 7.32
CA THR A 20 18.32 5.77 7.52
C THR A 20 17.51 4.48 7.57
N ASP A 21 16.27 4.51 8.08
CA ASP A 21 15.50 3.30 8.43
C ASP A 21 14.37 2.96 7.44
N LEU A 22 14.47 3.40 6.19
CA LEU A 22 13.41 3.24 5.18
C LEU A 22 12.90 1.79 5.00
N ASP A 23 13.79 0.80 5.07
CA ASP A 23 13.44 -0.62 4.95
C ASP A 23 12.53 -1.06 6.12
N HIS A 24 12.89 -0.68 7.35
CA HIS A 24 12.09 -0.94 8.55
C HIS A 24 10.75 -0.21 8.51
N ILE A 25 10.76 1.08 8.16
CA ILE A 25 9.57 1.92 8.10
C ILE A 25 8.54 1.33 7.13
N LEU A 26 8.95 0.92 5.93
CA LEU A 26 8.02 0.36 4.96
C LEU A 26 7.38 -0.94 5.48
N ILE A 27 8.17 -1.80 6.11
CA ILE A 27 7.69 -3.07 6.67
C ILE A 27 6.69 -2.78 7.80
N PHE A 28 7.00 -1.88 8.73
CA PHE A 28 6.11 -1.57 9.85
C PHE A 28 4.81 -0.90 9.39
N GLN A 29 4.89 0.03 8.45
CA GLN A 29 3.71 0.63 7.83
C GLN A 29 2.85 -0.41 7.09
N TRP A 30 3.48 -1.39 6.43
CA TRP A 30 2.74 -2.47 5.80
C TRP A 30 2.08 -3.40 6.83
N ILE A 31 2.73 -3.68 7.96
CA ILE A 31 2.13 -4.46 9.05
C ILE A 31 0.93 -3.72 9.63
N ALA A 32 1.05 -2.40 9.85
CA ALA A 32 -0.06 -1.56 10.27
C ALA A 32 -1.25 -1.63 9.31
N PHE A 33 -0.98 -1.58 8.00
CA PHE A 33 -2.00 -1.75 6.97
C PHE A 33 -2.60 -3.18 6.96
N ASN A 34 -1.79 -4.23 7.09
CA ASN A 34 -2.24 -5.62 7.15
C ASN A 34 -3.14 -5.89 8.37
N ALA A 35 -2.86 -5.27 9.51
CA ALA A 35 -3.73 -5.34 10.68
C ALA A 35 -5.17 -4.86 10.39
N LEU A 36 -5.34 -3.92 9.44
CA LEU A 36 -6.65 -3.43 9.01
C LEU A 36 -7.32 -4.40 8.04
N TYR A 37 -6.62 -4.85 7.00
CA TYR A 37 -7.24 -5.60 5.90
C TYR A 37 -7.20 -7.13 6.04
N GLY A 38 -6.30 -7.71 6.85
CA GLY A 38 -6.05 -9.15 6.87
C GLY A 38 -7.26 -9.97 7.32
N GLN A 39 -7.63 -11.02 6.59
CA GLN A 39 -8.84 -11.80 6.85
C GLN A 39 -8.51 -13.28 7.03
N TRP A 40 -9.19 -13.92 7.97
CA TRP A 40 -9.12 -15.36 8.18
C TRP A 40 -10.11 -16.08 7.26
N ASP A 41 -9.70 -17.20 6.69
CA ASP A 41 -10.57 -18.15 6.01
C ASP A 41 -10.99 -19.24 7.01
N ALA A 42 -12.25 -19.22 7.44
CA ALA A 42 -12.77 -20.18 8.41
C ALA A 42 -12.92 -21.59 7.83
N GLU A 43 -13.13 -21.74 6.51
CA GLU A 43 -13.28 -23.04 5.87
C GLU A 43 -11.93 -23.72 5.71
N ARG A 44 -10.92 -22.94 5.31
CA ARG A 44 -9.56 -23.45 5.07
C ARG A 44 -8.65 -23.40 6.28
N HIS A 45 -9.07 -22.73 7.36
CA HIS A 45 -8.27 -22.48 8.56
C HIS A 45 -6.90 -21.85 8.25
N GLU A 46 -6.87 -20.89 7.33
CA GLU A 46 -5.66 -20.16 6.95
C GLU A 46 -5.94 -18.68 6.66
N PRO A 47 -4.93 -17.80 6.64
CA PRO A 47 -5.11 -16.43 6.16
C PRO A 47 -5.53 -16.40 4.68
N ARG A 48 -6.54 -15.58 4.35
CA ARG A 48 -6.94 -15.33 2.96
C ARG A 48 -5.81 -14.63 2.17
N PRO A 49 -5.73 -14.79 0.84
CA PRO A 49 -4.69 -14.17 0.03
C PRO A 49 -4.64 -12.65 0.18
N ASP A 50 -3.46 -12.12 0.56
CA ASP A 50 -3.21 -10.69 0.83
C ASP A 50 -3.80 -9.77 -0.26
N ARG A 51 -3.57 -10.11 -1.53
CA ARG A 51 -3.94 -9.28 -2.68
C ARG A 51 -5.44 -9.12 -2.86
N GLU A 52 -6.21 -10.14 -2.50
CA GLU A 52 -7.66 -10.06 -2.53
C GLU A 52 -8.14 -9.18 -1.37
N CYS A 53 -7.64 -9.44 -0.16
CA CYS A 53 -8.04 -8.76 1.06
C CYS A 53 -7.78 -7.25 1.00
N TRP A 54 -6.56 -6.83 0.65
CA TRP A 54 -6.26 -5.40 0.60
C TRP A 54 -7.03 -4.70 -0.53
N ARG A 55 -7.32 -5.36 -1.65
CA ARG A 55 -8.13 -4.76 -2.71
C ARG A 55 -9.52 -4.46 -2.21
N LEU A 56 -10.21 -5.47 -1.68
CA LEU A 56 -11.55 -5.33 -1.10
C LEU A 56 -11.58 -4.25 -0.01
N PHE A 57 -10.56 -4.20 0.84
CA PHE A 57 -10.41 -3.16 1.85
C PHE A 57 -10.35 -1.75 1.24
N LEU A 58 -9.54 -1.53 0.20
CA LEU A 58 -9.46 -0.22 -0.47
C LEU A 58 -10.78 0.16 -1.14
N GLU A 59 -11.52 -0.81 -1.71
CA GLU A 59 -12.83 -0.54 -2.29
C GLU A 59 -13.82 -0.07 -1.22
N ARG A 60 -13.83 -0.75 -0.07
CA ARG A 60 -14.66 -0.40 1.09
C ARG A 60 -14.30 0.99 1.62
N MET A 61 -13.01 1.26 1.82
CA MET A 61 -12.55 2.57 2.30
C MET A 61 -12.94 3.72 1.38
N MET A 62 -12.84 3.53 0.07
CA MET A 62 -13.28 4.52 -0.91
C MET A 62 -14.80 4.74 -0.91
N ALA A 63 -15.58 3.73 -0.56
CA ALA A 63 -17.03 3.85 -0.44
C ALA A 63 -17.45 4.56 0.86
N LEU A 64 -16.70 4.34 1.94
CA LEU A 64 -16.95 4.93 3.26
C LEU A 64 -16.45 6.37 3.39
N ASP A 65 -15.42 6.77 2.65
CA ASP A 65 -14.79 8.09 2.73
C ASP A 65 -15.68 9.21 2.16
N ALA A 66 -16.78 9.51 2.85
CA ALA A 66 -17.71 10.59 2.51
C ALA A 66 -17.02 11.96 2.51
N SER A 67 -15.96 12.12 3.31
CA SER A 67 -15.14 13.34 3.39
C SER A 67 -14.21 13.56 2.19
N GLY A 68 -14.03 12.54 1.33
CA GLY A 68 -13.14 12.60 0.17
C GLY A 68 -11.65 12.74 0.52
N ARG A 69 -11.24 12.35 1.73
CA ARG A 69 -9.88 12.48 2.26
C ARG A 69 -8.85 11.72 1.43
N ILE A 70 -9.15 10.48 1.06
CA ILE A 70 -8.27 9.62 0.26
C ILE A 70 -8.09 10.21 -1.15
N VAL A 71 -9.19 10.72 -1.74
CA VAL A 71 -9.14 11.39 -3.04
C VAL A 71 -8.30 12.67 -2.97
N SER A 72 -8.49 13.49 -1.94
CA SER A 72 -7.68 14.71 -1.74
C SER A 72 -6.20 14.37 -1.60
N LEU A 73 -5.87 13.38 -0.78
CA LEU A 73 -4.51 12.90 -0.57
C LEU A 73 -3.86 12.48 -1.89
N LEU A 74 -4.54 11.70 -2.73
CA LEU A 74 -4.01 11.31 -4.04
C LEU A 74 -3.76 12.53 -4.93
N ARG A 75 -4.69 13.49 -4.96
CA ARG A 75 -4.56 14.72 -5.76
C ARG A 75 -3.38 15.58 -5.32
N GLU A 76 -3.27 15.86 -4.03
CA GLU A 76 -2.20 16.66 -3.44
C GLU A 76 -0.83 16.02 -3.64
N ASN A 77 -0.78 14.68 -3.66
CA ASN A 77 0.45 13.91 -3.79
C ASN A 77 0.61 13.32 -5.21
N ARG A 78 0.05 13.96 -6.24
CA ARG A 78 0.10 13.48 -7.64
C ARG A 78 1.52 13.17 -8.12
N GLY A 79 2.50 13.99 -7.75
CA GLY A 79 3.91 13.76 -8.09
C GLY A 79 4.45 12.45 -7.50
N LEU A 80 4.08 12.16 -6.26
CA LEU A 80 4.47 10.93 -5.57
C LEU A 80 3.76 9.71 -6.17
N VAL A 81 2.46 9.83 -6.48
CA VAL A 81 1.70 8.80 -7.21
C VAL A 81 2.36 8.48 -8.54
N LEU A 82 2.72 9.52 -9.32
CA LEU A 82 3.40 9.34 -10.59
C LEU A 82 4.73 8.61 -10.41
N ALA A 83 5.57 9.04 -9.47
CA ALA A 83 6.88 8.46 -9.22
C ALA A 83 6.83 6.99 -8.79
N ILE A 84 5.76 6.57 -8.11
CA ILE A 84 5.53 5.16 -7.71
C ILE A 84 5.01 4.35 -8.89
N VAL A 85 3.97 4.83 -9.58
CA VAL A 85 3.28 4.07 -10.64
C VAL A 85 4.12 3.95 -11.92
N GLU A 86 4.94 4.97 -12.23
CA GLU A 86 5.84 4.94 -13.38
C GLU A 86 7.11 4.11 -13.14
N ASN A 87 7.44 3.76 -11.90
CA ASN A 87 8.66 2.99 -11.62
C ASN A 87 8.56 1.57 -12.20
N ALA A 88 9.43 1.27 -13.19
CA ALA A 88 9.43 -0.02 -13.87
C ALA A 88 9.73 -1.20 -12.94
N TYR A 89 10.59 -1.02 -11.93
CA TYR A 89 10.97 -2.08 -11.00
C TYR A 89 9.87 -2.39 -9.98
N LEU A 90 8.91 -1.50 -9.82
CA LEU A 90 7.68 -1.73 -9.04
C LEU A 90 6.54 -2.31 -9.90
N ASN A 91 6.76 -2.53 -11.18
CA ASN A 91 5.75 -3.04 -12.09
C ASN A 91 5.89 -4.56 -12.29
N ARG A 92 4.87 -5.34 -11.95
CA ARG A 92 4.90 -6.81 -12.13
C ARG A 92 5.15 -7.23 -13.58
N PHE A 93 4.59 -6.54 -14.56
CA PHE A 93 4.77 -6.86 -15.99
C PHE A 93 6.22 -6.70 -16.46
N PHE A 94 7.00 -5.85 -15.79
CA PHE A 94 8.44 -5.77 -16.05
C PHE A 94 9.15 -7.08 -15.70
N TRP A 95 8.75 -7.71 -14.59
CA TRP A 95 9.34 -8.95 -14.09
C TRP A 95 8.86 -10.21 -14.80
N GLU A 96 7.82 -10.14 -15.64
CA GLU A 96 7.45 -11.26 -16.52
C GLU A 96 8.50 -11.51 -17.60
N ARG A 97 9.18 -10.46 -18.07
CA ARG A 97 10.25 -10.53 -19.08
C ARG A 97 11.36 -9.50 -18.80
N PRO A 98 12.17 -9.71 -17.75
CA PRO A 98 13.31 -8.84 -17.45
C PRO A 98 14.32 -8.86 -18.62
N ASN A 99 15.11 -7.80 -18.77
CA ASN A 99 16.19 -7.65 -19.77
C ASN A 99 15.77 -7.46 -21.24
N THR A 100 14.51 -7.14 -21.52
CA THR A 100 14.04 -6.84 -22.88
C THR A 100 14.33 -5.41 -23.35
N GLY A 101 15.10 -4.61 -22.59
CA GLY A 101 15.30 -3.18 -22.86
C GLY A 101 14.02 -2.32 -22.72
N LYS A 102 12.93 -2.89 -22.19
CA LYS A 102 11.60 -2.27 -22.16
C LYS A 102 11.38 -1.29 -20.99
N THR A 103 12.38 -0.98 -20.18
CA THR A 103 12.26 -0.10 -19.00
C THR A 103 11.58 1.22 -19.35
N GLY A 104 12.06 1.93 -20.38
CA GLY A 104 11.47 3.21 -20.79
C GLY A 104 10.02 3.09 -21.29
N SER A 105 9.69 1.98 -21.96
CA SER A 105 8.31 1.70 -22.40
C SER A 105 7.38 1.45 -21.21
N THR A 106 7.83 0.68 -20.21
CA THR A 106 7.09 0.44 -18.96
C THR A 106 6.85 1.74 -18.20
N MET A 107 7.88 2.59 -18.07
CA MET A 107 7.75 3.89 -17.41
C MET A 107 6.75 4.79 -18.13
N ARG A 108 6.85 4.91 -19.47
CA ARG A 108 5.90 5.67 -20.28
C ARG A 108 4.47 5.17 -20.12
N LYS A 109 4.26 3.85 -20.11
CA LYS A 109 2.93 3.25 -19.84
C LYS A 109 2.40 3.62 -18.46
N GLY A 110 3.24 3.57 -17.42
CA GLY A 110 2.87 3.97 -16.06
C GLY A 110 2.49 5.45 -15.96
N ARG A 111 3.25 6.33 -16.62
CA ARG A 111 2.94 7.76 -16.70
C ARG A 111 1.60 8.04 -17.41
N ASN A 112 1.40 7.43 -18.58
CA ASN A 112 0.16 7.56 -19.34
C ASN A 112 -1.04 7.03 -18.55
N ARG A 113 -0.84 5.94 -17.80
CA ARG A 113 -1.83 5.35 -16.91
C ARG A 113 -2.27 6.32 -15.82
N VAL A 114 -1.33 6.98 -15.12
CA VAL A 114 -1.65 8.00 -14.11
C VAL A 114 -2.38 9.18 -14.74
N GLN A 115 -1.91 9.67 -15.89
CA GLN A 115 -2.57 10.78 -16.59
C GLN A 115 -4.02 10.45 -16.94
N PHE A 116 -4.26 9.27 -17.54
CA PHE A 116 -5.59 8.80 -17.88
C PHE A 116 -6.50 8.72 -16.64
N LEU A 117 -6.00 8.11 -15.56
CA LEU A 117 -6.77 7.94 -14.32
C LEU A 117 -7.20 9.28 -13.72
N TYR A 118 -6.30 10.26 -13.67
CA TYR A 118 -6.57 11.57 -13.10
C TYR A 118 -7.53 12.38 -13.96
N SER A 119 -7.32 12.40 -15.28
CA SER A 119 -8.21 13.10 -16.23
C SER A 119 -9.65 12.56 -16.18
N HIS A 120 -9.82 11.25 -15.96
CA HIS A 120 -11.14 10.60 -15.88
C HIS A 120 -11.62 10.40 -14.44
N ARG A 121 -10.96 11.00 -13.43
CA ARG A 121 -11.32 10.91 -12.00
C ARG A 121 -11.50 9.47 -11.49
N LYS A 122 -10.71 8.54 -12.01
CA LYS A 122 -10.72 7.11 -11.65
C LYS A 122 -9.90 6.85 -10.38
N TRP A 123 -10.35 7.41 -9.26
CA TRP A 123 -9.58 7.46 -8.00
C TRP A 123 -9.38 6.09 -7.34
N LYS A 124 -10.42 5.25 -7.32
CA LYS A 124 -10.32 3.87 -6.82
C LYS A 124 -9.20 3.10 -7.54
N GLN A 125 -9.14 3.21 -8.87
CA GLN A 125 -8.10 2.56 -9.65
C GLN A 125 -6.72 3.20 -9.44
N ALA A 126 -6.63 4.51 -9.22
CA ALA A 126 -5.37 5.16 -8.87
C ALA A 126 -4.83 4.67 -7.52
N LEU A 127 -5.70 4.53 -6.51
CA LEU A 127 -5.35 3.99 -5.20
C LEU A 127 -4.86 2.54 -5.31
N VAL A 128 -5.60 1.70 -6.05
CA VAL A 128 -5.23 0.30 -6.28
C VAL A 128 -3.89 0.21 -7.01
N ASP A 129 -3.66 1.01 -8.06
CA ASP A 129 -2.40 1.01 -8.80
C ASP A 129 -1.23 1.36 -7.87
N VAL A 130 -1.37 2.37 -7.00
CA VAL A 130 -0.33 2.77 -6.02
C VAL A 130 -0.04 1.64 -5.02
N VAL A 131 -1.07 1.11 -4.38
CA VAL A 131 -0.92 0.05 -3.37
C VAL A 131 -0.37 -1.25 -4.00
N ASP A 132 -0.71 -1.55 -5.25
CA ASP A 132 -0.15 -2.69 -5.99
C ASP A 132 1.37 -2.58 -6.20
N ARG A 133 1.87 -1.37 -6.49
CA ARG A 133 3.32 -1.11 -6.62
C ARG A 133 4.04 -1.23 -5.27
N ILE A 134 3.44 -0.71 -4.22
CA ILE A 134 3.99 -0.79 -2.86
C ILE A 134 3.99 -2.24 -2.36
N TYR A 135 2.92 -3.00 -2.64
CA TYR A 135 2.83 -4.43 -2.33
C TYR A 135 3.97 -5.22 -2.98
N LEU A 136 4.29 -4.94 -4.26
CA LEU A 136 5.41 -5.61 -4.92
C LEU A 136 6.75 -5.29 -4.23
N LEU A 137 6.98 -4.03 -3.83
CA LEU A 137 8.19 -3.66 -3.09
C LEU A 137 8.26 -4.38 -1.74
N ARG A 138 7.16 -4.44 -1.01
CA ARG A 138 7.09 -5.20 0.26
C ARG A 138 7.41 -6.67 0.03
N CYS A 139 6.88 -7.29 -1.02
CA CYS A 139 7.21 -8.67 -1.38
C CYS A 139 8.71 -8.83 -1.66
N GLN A 140 9.34 -7.89 -2.37
CA GLN A 140 10.78 -7.93 -2.62
C GLN A 140 11.59 -7.91 -1.32
N LEU A 141 11.22 -7.06 -0.35
CA LEU A 141 11.89 -7.01 0.95
C LEU A 141 11.67 -8.28 1.78
N VAL A 142 10.41 -8.65 2.00
CA VAL A 142 10.03 -9.69 2.97
C VAL A 142 10.39 -11.10 2.49
N HIS A 143 10.43 -11.34 1.18
CA HIS A 143 10.86 -12.63 0.62
C HIS A 143 12.38 -12.72 0.40
N GLY A 144 13.16 -11.76 0.89
CA GLY A 144 14.63 -11.78 0.73
C GLY A 144 15.13 -11.53 -0.70
N ALA A 145 14.27 -10.97 -1.57
CA ALA A 145 14.62 -10.63 -2.95
C ALA A 145 15.22 -9.21 -3.09
N ALA A 146 15.60 -8.59 -1.97
CA ALA A 146 16.28 -7.31 -1.91
C ALA A 146 17.29 -7.31 -0.75
N THR A 147 18.47 -6.76 -0.98
CA THR A 147 19.49 -6.58 0.08
C THR A 147 19.11 -5.39 0.97
N PHE A 148 19.11 -5.61 2.27
CA PHE A 148 18.92 -4.56 3.28
C PHE A 148 19.93 -3.41 3.08
N GLY A 149 19.48 -2.16 3.19
CA GLY A 149 20.38 -1.00 3.04
C GLY A 149 20.84 -0.72 1.61
N SER A 150 20.33 -1.45 0.60
CA SER A 150 20.74 -1.26 -0.79
C SER A 150 20.45 0.16 -1.31
N ARG A 151 21.34 0.65 -2.17
CA ARG A 151 21.18 1.92 -2.89
C ARG A 151 20.25 1.80 -4.10
N LEU A 152 20.11 0.60 -4.67
CA LEU A 152 19.41 0.38 -5.95
C LEU A 152 17.91 0.70 -5.87
N ASN A 153 17.26 0.37 -4.76
CA ASN A 153 15.83 0.59 -4.53
C ASN A 153 15.54 1.78 -3.59
N ARG A 154 16.56 2.51 -3.12
CA ARG A 154 16.44 3.53 -2.05
C ARG A 154 15.44 4.63 -2.39
N LYS A 155 15.43 5.10 -3.65
CA LYS A 155 14.47 6.10 -4.12
C LYS A 155 13.03 5.55 -4.15
N ALA A 156 12.86 4.30 -4.58
CA ALA A 156 11.56 3.64 -4.61
C ALA A 156 11.03 3.44 -3.17
N LEU A 157 11.89 2.97 -2.27
CA LEU A 157 11.59 2.86 -0.83
C LEU A 157 11.13 4.19 -0.25
N LYS A 158 11.92 5.27 -0.43
CA LYS A 158 11.56 6.61 0.05
C LYS A 158 10.19 7.06 -0.44
N HIS A 159 9.87 6.86 -1.72
CA HIS A 159 8.56 7.22 -2.23
C HIS A 159 7.43 6.36 -1.64
N CYS A 160 7.64 5.05 -1.53
CA CYS A 160 6.65 4.13 -0.98
C CYS A 160 6.40 4.37 0.51
N THR A 161 7.45 4.62 1.31
CA THR A 161 7.32 4.95 2.75
C THR A 161 6.61 6.28 2.96
N MET A 162 6.92 7.30 2.16
CA MET A 162 6.22 8.58 2.19
C MET A 162 4.72 8.42 1.87
N MET A 163 4.38 7.57 0.88
CA MET A 163 3.00 7.34 0.51
C MET A 163 2.25 6.53 1.57
N MET A 164 2.83 5.43 2.06
CA MET A 164 2.23 4.62 3.13
C MET A 164 2.06 5.42 4.43
N GLY A 165 3.03 6.26 4.77
CA GLY A 165 2.96 7.18 5.90
C GLY A 165 1.86 8.24 5.79
N LYS A 166 1.24 8.41 4.62
CA LYS A 166 0.05 9.26 4.41
C LYS A 166 -1.22 8.42 4.32
N LEU A 167 -1.19 7.31 3.57
CA LEU A 167 -2.35 6.45 3.33
C LEU A 167 -2.83 5.74 4.60
N VAL A 168 -1.94 5.16 5.39
CA VAL A 168 -2.35 4.41 6.59
C VAL A 168 -3.04 5.32 7.61
N PRO A 169 -2.50 6.51 7.96
CA PRO A 169 -3.25 7.47 8.77
C PRO A 169 -4.60 7.87 8.16
N ALA A 170 -4.67 8.10 6.84
CA ALA A 170 -5.93 8.44 6.19
C ALA A 170 -6.97 7.32 6.32
N PHE A 171 -6.57 6.05 6.18
CA PHE A 171 -7.45 4.90 6.39
C PHE A 171 -7.92 4.80 7.84
N LEU A 172 -7.05 5.08 8.81
CA LEU A 172 -7.42 5.09 10.22
C LEU A 172 -8.44 6.19 10.53
N VAL A 173 -8.29 7.39 9.94
CA VAL A 173 -9.27 8.46 10.12
C VAL A 173 -10.61 8.10 9.48
N VAL A 174 -10.62 7.59 8.25
CA VAL A 174 -11.87 7.10 7.62
C VAL A 174 -12.50 5.97 8.44
N TRP A 175 -11.70 5.08 9.02
CA TRP A 175 -12.18 4.05 9.94
C TRP A 175 -12.87 4.64 11.16
N ILE A 176 -12.26 5.65 11.81
CA ILE A 176 -12.85 6.32 12.98
C ILE A 176 -14.16 7.01 12.60
N ASP A 177 -14.16 7.77 11.51
CA ASP A 177 -15.29 8.61 11.13
C ASP A 177 -16.49 7.80 10.60
N HIS A 178 -16.22 6.68 9.91
CA HIS A 178 -17.24 5.99 9.10
C HIS A 178 -17.18 4.46 9.13
N GLY A 179 -16.15 3.85 9.73
CA GLY A 179 -15.90 2.41 9.64
C GLY A 179 -16.02 1.64 10.96
N ALA A 180 -16.37 2.28 12.07
CA ALA A 180 -16.42 1.64 13.38
C ALA A 180 -17.45 0.50 13.46
N ASP A 181 -18.60 0.68 12.80
CA ASP A 181 -19.74 -0.26 12.82
C ASP A 181 -19.75 -1.24 11.62
N GLU A 182 -18.75 -1.16 10.74
CA GLU A 182 -18.65 -2.03 9.56
C GLU A 182 -18.16 -3.44 9.94
N ASP A 183 -18.69 -4.46 9.27
CA ASP A 183 -18.17 -5.82 9.36
C ASP A 183 -16.89 -5.97 8.50
N TRP A 184 -15.75 -5.79 9.16
CA TRP A 184 -14.42 -5.98 8.57
C TRP A 184 -13.98 -7.44 8.45
N ARG A 185 -14.90 -8.39 8.64
CA ARG A 185 -14.68 -9.84 8.65
C ARG A 185 -13.71 -10.29 9.74
N GLN A 186 -13.68 -11.60 9.96
CA GLN A 186 -12.80 -12.22 10.96
C GLN A 186 -11.32 -11.89 10.69
N MET A 187 -10.63 -11.42 11.72
CA MET A 187 -9.21 -11.11 11.65
C MET A 187 -8.33 -12.34 11.82
N CYS A 188 -7.15 -12.33 11.21
CA CYS A 188 -6.17 -13.41 11.41
C CYS A 188 -5.69 -13.44 12.86
N TYR A 189 -5.61 -14.66 13.41
CA TYR A 189 -5.06 -14.95 14.74
C TYR A 189 -5.62 -14.01 15.83
N PRO A 190 -6.95 -14.07 16.09
CA PRO A 190 -7.53 -13.32 17.19
C PRO A 190 -7.02 -13.86 18.53
N PRO A 191 -6.89 -13.00 19.57
CA PRO A 191 -6.61 -13.48 20.92
C PRO A 191 -7.68 -14.50 21.32
N VAL A 192 -7.25 -15.64 21.87
CA VAL A 192 -8.15 -16.60 22.51
C VAL A 192 -8.18 -16.22 23.98
N SER A 193 -9.37 -15.88 24.50
CA SER A 193 -9.63 -15.69 25.93
C SER A 193 -10.08 -16.99 26.55
#